data_AF-A0A383DJH5-F1
#
_entry.id   AF-A0A383DJH5-F1
#
_cell.length_a   1.000
_cell.length_b   1.000
_cell.length_c   1.000
_cell.angle_alpha   90.00
_cell.angle_beta   90.00
_cell.angle_gamma   90.00
#
_symmetry.space_group_name_H-M   'P 1'
#
loop_
_entity.id
_entity.type
_entity.pdbx_description
1 polymer ?
#
loop_
_entity_poly.entity_id
_entity_poly.type
_entity_poly.pdbx_seq_one_letter_code
_entity_poly.pdbx_strand_id
1 'polypeptide(L)' 'MAEPRMRVKSPKEAKRGSLIEIMTLISHRMDTGLRKDQKGKVIPRYIVNKFICRYNGETIFSMDLHEAISANPLIQ' A
#
# COMPACT_ATOMS: atom_id res chain seq x y z
N MET A 1 6.04 -1.56 16.94
CA MET A 1 5.83 -1.14 15.52
C MET A 1 4.43 -0.58 15.45
N ALA A 2 4.22 0.60 14.87
CA ALA A 2 2.85 1.13 14.74
C ALA A 2 2.03 0.17 13.87
N GLU A 3 0.81 -0.14 14.28
CA GLU A 3 -0.09 -0.98 13.48
C GLU A 3 -0.27 -0.39 12.07
N PRO A 4 -0.20 -1.22 11.01
CA PRO A 4 -0.45 -0.74 9.66
C PRO A 4 -1.86 -0.17 9.55
N ARG A 5 -1.97 1.15 9.39
CA ARG A 5 -3.25 1.83 9.20
C ARG A 5 -3.40 2.19 7.73
N MET A 6 -4.44 1.63 7.10
CA MET A 6 -4.84 1.99 5.75
C MET A 6 -5.80 3.18 5.79
N ARG A 7 -5.58 4.15 4.90
CA ARG A 7 -6.43 5.31 4.68
C ARG A 7 -6.84 5.31 3.22
N VAL A 8 -8.14 5.48 2.97
CA VAL A 8 -8.71 5.58 1.62
C VAL A 8 -9.33 6.95 1.48
N LYS A 9 -9.01 7.64 0.38
CA LYS A 9 -9.63 8.90 -0.02
C LYS A 9 -10.32 8.67 -1.37
N SER A 10 -11.62 8.82 -1.36
CA SER A 10 -12.48 8.75 -2.54
C SER A 10 -13.56 9.82 -2.47
N PRO A 11 -14.18 10.19 -3.60
CA PRO A 11 -15.42 10.96 -3.60
C PRO A 11 -16.50 10.25 -2.78
N LYS A 12 -17.33 11.02 -2.07
CA LYS A 12 -18.53 10.48 -1.39
C LYS A 12 -19.63 10.11 -2.38
N GLU A 13 -19.66 10.83 -3.50
CA GLU A 13 -20.65 10.71 -4.57
C GLU A 13 -19.93 10.71 -5.92
N ALA A 14 -20.47 9.96 -6.88
CA ALA A 14 -19.95 9.88 -8.23
C ALA A 14 -21.11 9.89 -9.23
N LYS A 15 -20.94 10.58 -10.37
CA LYS A 15 -21.94 10.56 -11.44
C LYS A 15 -21.80 9.26 -12.22
N ARG A 16 -22.92 8.71 -12.70
CA ARG A 16 -22.89 7.53 -13.56
C ARG A 16 -22.03 7.83 -14.80
N GLY A 17 -21.03 7.00 -15.05
CA GLY A 17 -20.11 7.14 -16.19
C GLY A 17 -18.95 8.11 -15.98
N SER A 18 -18.81 8.77 -14.82
CA SER A 18 -17.64 9.60 -14.55
C SER A 18 -16.44 8.77 -14.09
N LEU A 19 -15.25 9.14 -14.54
CA LEU A 19 -13.99 8.63 -13.97
C LEU A 19 -13.78 9.23 -12.58
N ILE A 20 -13.50 8.37 -11.59
CA ILE A 20 -13.20 8.78 -10.22
C ILE A 20 -11.79 8.33 -9.84
N GLU A 21 -11.13 9.14 -9.03
CA GLU A 21 -9.83 8.82 -8.45
C GLU A 21 -10.02 8.23 -7.05
N ILE A 22 -9.28 7.16 -6.75
CA ILE A 22 -9.27 6.53 -5.43
C ILE A 22 -7.82 6.48 -4.95
N MET A 23 -7.49 7.31 -3.97
CA MET A 23 -6.15 7.31 -3.36
C MET A 23 -6.15 6.43 -2.11
N THR A 24 -5.17 5.55 -2.00
CA THR A 24 -4.95 4.71 -0.81
C THR A 24 -3.56 4.93 -0.26
N LEU A 25 -3.45 5.11 1.07
CA LEU A 25 -2.20 5.28 1.80
C LEU A 25 -2.15 4.29 2.95
N ILE A 26 -1.09 3.49 3.02
CA ILE A 26 -0.88 2.57 4.15
C ILE A 26 0.35 2.98 4.96
N SER A 27 0.21 3.10 6.27
CA SER A 27 1.35 3.34 7.16
C SER A 27 2.19 2.07 7.29
N HIS A 28 3.33 2.01 6.62
CA HIS A 28 4.18 0.82 6.59
C HIS A 28 5.65 1.19 6.30
N ARG A 29 6.61 0.54 6.97
CA ARG A 29 8.04 0.86 6.81
C ARG A 29 8.65 0.39 5.50
N MET A 30 8.09 -0.66 4.90
CA MET A 30 8.61 -1.30 3.68
C MET A 30 10.10 -1.68 3.83
N ASP A 31 10.42 -2.42 4.89
CA ASP A 31 11.79 -2.86 5.14
C ASP A 31 12.18 -3.88 4.05
N THR A 32 13.14 -3.51 3.21
CA THR A 32 13.45 -4.22 1.96
C THR A 32 14.28 -5.49 2.14
N GLY A 33 14.83 -5.73 3.34
CA GLY A 33 15.84 -6.78 3.54
C GLY A 33 17.27 -6.37 3.18
N LEU A 34 17.47 -5.16 2.64
CA LEU A 34 18.79 -4.69 2.17
C LEU A 34 19.49 -3.77 3.17
N ARG A 35 18.74 -3.19 4.11
CA ARG A 35 19.28 -2.26 5.12
C ARG A 35 19.89 -3.02 6.28
N LYS A 36 20.90 -2.41 6.91
CA LYS A 36 21.48 -2.87 8.17
C LYS A 36 21.07 -1.94 9.32
N ASP A 37 20.97 -2.49 10.52
CA ASP A 37 20.80 -1.72 11.75
C ASP A 37 22.12 -1.08 12.21
N GLN A 38 22.08 -0.32 13.30
CA GLN A 38 23.26 0.33 13.87
C GLN A 38 24.34 -0.65 14.35
N LYS A 39 23.98 -1.92 14.59
CA LYS A 39 24.89 -3.00 14.99
C LYS A 39 25.40 -3.78 13.78
N GLY A 40 25.10 -3.33 12.56
CA GLY A 40 25.50 -3.97 11.30
C GLY A 40 24.69 -5.21 10.92
N LYS A 41 23.65 -5.57 11.68
CA LYS A 41 22.78 -6.72 11.37
C LYS A 41 21.79 -6.36 10.27
N VAL A 42 21.55 -7.29 9.36
CA VAL A 42 20.54 -7.13 8.29
C VAL A 42 19.15 -7.03 8.91
N ILE A 43 18.39 -6.02 8.51
CA ILE A 43 16.98 -5.87 8.87
C ILE A 43 16.19 -6.85 7.98
N PRO A 44 15.43 -7.81 8.52
CA PRO A 44 14.67 -8.75 7.72
C PRO A 44 13.68 -8.05 6.79
N ARG A 45 13.40 -8.66 5.64
CA ARG A 45 12.39 -8.17 4.70
C ARG A 45 11.02 -8.19 5.38
N TYR A 46 10.36 -7.03 5.37
CA TYR A 46 9.00 -6.85 5.85
C TYR A 46 8.34 -5.77 4.99
N ILE A 47 7.57 -6.21 3.99
CA ILE A 47 6.90 -5.35 3.00
C ILE A 47 5.42 -5.70 2.90
N VAL A 48 4.61 -4.75 2.44
CA VAL A 48 3.30 -5.07 1.85
C VAL A 48 3.58 -5.72 0.51
N ASN A 49 3.07 -6.94 0.29
CA ASN A 49 3.37 -7.74 -0.90
C ASN A 49 2.20 -7.83 -1.91
N LYS A 50 0.96 -7.55 -1.48
CA LYS A 50 -0.22 -7.58 -2.32
C LYS A 50 -1.14 -6.43 -1.98
N PHE A 51 -1.66 -5.77 -3.01
CA PHE A 51 -2.77 -4.83 -2.88
C PHE A 51 -3.94 -5.33 -3.73
N ILE A 52 -5.14 -5.30 -3.15
CA ILE A 52 -6.38 -5.71 -3.81
C ILE A 52 -7.44 -4.63 -3.53
N CYS A 53 -7.98 -4.04 -4.59
CA CYS A 53 -9.16 -3.18 -4.52
C CYS A 53 -10.39 -3.98 -4.94
N ARG A 54 -11.42 -3.98 -4.08
CA ARG A 54 -12.70 -4.63 -4.36
C ARG A 54 -13.82 -3.61 -4.38
N TYR A 55 -14.73 -3.77 -5.32
CA TYR A 55 -15.97 -3.01 -5.39
C TYR A 55 -17.14 -3.98 -5.50
N ASN A 56 -18.11 -3.88 -4.60
CA ASN A 56 -19.25 -4.80 -4.50
C ASN A 56 -18.87 -6.29 -4.46
N GLY A 57 -17.73 -6.62 -3.84
CA GLY A 57 -17.22 -7.99 -3.72
C GLY A 57 -16.36 -8.45 -4.89
N GLU A 58 -16.35 -7.74 -6.01
CA GLU A 58 -15.53 -8.06 -7.17
C GLU A 58 -14.17 -7.36 -7.11
N THR A 59 -13.11 -8.06 -7.50
CA THR A 59 -11.77 -7.45 -7.62
C THR A 59 -11.71 -6.63 -8.90
N ILE A 60 -11.64 -5.31 -8.74
CA ILE A 60 -11.52 -4.35 -9.86
C ILE A 60 -10.06 -4.00 -10.17
N PHE A 61 -9.17 -4.19 -9.19
CA PHE A 61 -7.74 -3.93 -9.36
C PHE A 61 -6.93 -4.81 -8.39
N SER A 62 -5.78 -5.30 -8.85
CA SER A 62 -4.82 -5.97 -7.97
C SER A 62 -3.40 -5.71 -8.47
N MET A 63 -2.45 -5.59 -7.55
CA MET A 63 -1.03 -5.53 -7.88
C MET A 63 -0.21 -6.31 -6.86
N ASP A 64 0.92 -6.83 -7.34
CA ASP A 64 1.99 -7.37 -6.49
C ASP A 64 3.01 -6.26 -6.20
N LEU A 65 3.37 -6.12 -4.93
CA LEU A 65 4.27 -5.10 -4.43
C LEU A 65 5.61 -5.75 -4.06
N HIS A 66 6.70 -5.10 -4.45
CA HIS A 66 8.06 -5.59 -4.26
C HIS A 66 8.91 -4.58 -3.48
N GLU A 67 10.16 -4.95 -3.22
CA GLU A 67 11.10 -4.23 -2.36
C GLU A 67 11.43 -2.81 -2.84
N ALA A 68 11.19 -2.51 -4.12
CA ALA A 68 11.44 -1.19 -4.69
C ALA A 68 10.36 -0.14 -4.36
N ILE A 69 9.29 -0.53 -3.66
CA ILE A 69 8.21 0.37 -3.26
C ILE A 69 8.59 1.13 -1.98
N SER A 70 8.44 2.46 -2.02
CA SER A 70 8.74 3.35 -0.92
C SER A 70 7.93 3.06 0.35
N ALA A 71 8.50 3.42 1.50
CA ALA A 71 7.80 3.45 2.77
C ALA A 71 6.54 4.33 2.68
N ASN A 72 5.51 3.93 3.44
CA ASN A 72 4.15 4.45 3.37
C ASN A 72 3.58 4.47 1.93
N PRO A 73 3.40 3.31 1.28
CA PRO A 73 2.91 3.24 -0.09
C PRO A 73 1.63 4.04 -0.31
N LEU A 74 1.66 4.91 -1.32
CA LEU A 74 0.50 5.61 -1.89
C LEU A 74 0.17 4.97 -3.23
N ILE A 75 -1.06 4.52 -3.42
CA ILE A 75 -1.56 3.94 -4.67
C ILE A 75 -2.79 4.76 -5.11
N GLN A 76 -2.83 5.18 -6.37
CA GLN A 76 -3.90 5.96 -6.99
C GLN A 76 -4.18 5.46 -8.40
#